data_AF-A0A7C5KQ11-F1
#
_entry.id   AF-A0A7C5KQ11-F1
#
_cell.length_a   1.000
_cell.length_b   1.000
_cell.length_c   1.000
_cell.angle_alpha   90.00
_cell.angle_beta   90.00
_cell.angle_gamma   90.00
#
_symmetry.space_group_name_H-M   'P 1'
#
loop_
_entity.id
_entity.type
_entity.pdbx_description
1 polymer ?
#
loop_
_entity_poly.entity_id
_entity_poly.type
_entity_poly.pdbx_seq_one_letter_code
_entity_poly.pdbx_strand_id
1 'polypeptide(L)' 'WIQSVYVAPPARQRGLYRALHDEVRKRALEEGTVVGLRLYVASENHRAMEVYRRVGMSETPYRLFEEEL' A
#
# COMPACT_ATOMS: atom_id res chain seq x y z
N TRP A 1 -0.83 8.08 -4.88
CA TRP A 1 0.28 7.55 -4.06
C TRP A 1 -0.16 7.47 -2.62
N ILE A 2 0.14 6.37 -1.94
CA ILE A 2 -0.09 6.20 -0.49
C ILE A 2 1.26 6.45 0.18
N GLN A 3 1.39 7.58 0.88
CA GLN A 3 2.66 7.98 1.49
C GLN A 3 2.92 7.27 2.83
N SER A 4 1.88 7.10 3.63
CA SER A 4 1.95 6.41 4.89
C SER A 4 0.62 5.71 5.18
N VAL A 5 0.71 4.58 5.86
CA VAL A 5 -0.46 3.88 6.39
C VAL A 5 -0.08 3.26 7.72
N TYR A 6 -0.95 3.43 8.72
CA TYR A 6 -0.73 2.92 10.05
C TYR A 6 -1.99 2.20 10.54
N VAL A 7 -1.80 0.97 11.00
CA VAL A 7 -2.82 0.22 11.74
C VAL A 7 -2.23 -0.10 13.11
N ALA A 8 -2.87 0.44 14.15
CA ALA A 8 -2.46 0.23 15.53
C ALA A 8 -2.34 -1.27 15.84
N PRO A 9 -1.28 -1.74 16.54
CA PRO A 9 -1.06 -3.16 16.80
C PRO A 9 -2.30 -3.93 17.33
N PRO A 10 -3.08 -3.39 18.29
CA PRO A 10 -4.28 -4.08 18.80
C PRO A 10 -5.40 -4.27 17.76
N ALA A 11 -5.39 -3.46 16.69
CA ALA A 11 -6.39 -3.44 15.65
C ALA A 11 -5.96 -4.20 14.37
N ARG A 12 -4.73 -4.74 14.34
CA ARG A 12 -4.21 -5.51 13.20
C ARG A 12 -4.97 -6.83 13.04
N GLN A 13 -4.87 -7.41 11.84
CA GLN A 13 -5.50 -8.70 11.47
C GLN A 13 -7.05 -8.68 11.44
N ARG A 14 -7.67 -7.50 11.58
CA ARG A 14 -9.13 -7.30 11.49
C ARG A 14 -9.59 -6.78 10.12
N GLY A 15 -8.73 -6.86 9.11
CA GLY A 15 -9.06 -6.36 7.76
C GLY A 15 -9.06 -4.84 7.59
N LEU A 16 -8.66 -4.06 8.59
CA LEU A 16 -8.69 -2.58 8.52
C LEU A 16 -7.91 -1.99 7.35
N TYR A 17 -6.70 -2.50 7.07
CA TYR A 17 -5.95 -2.03 5.91
C TYR A 17 -6.70 -2.30 4.59
N ARG A 18 -7.35 -3.47 4.46
CA ARG A 18 -8.15 -3.80 3.28
C ARG A 18 -9.29 -2.79 3.12
N ALA A 19 -10.03 -2.49 4.19
CA ALA A 19 -11.10 -1.51 4.14
C ALA A 19 -10.61 -0.12 3.70
N LEU A 20 -9.46 0.34 4.24
CA LEU A 20 -8.84 1.60 3.83
C LEU A 20 -8.41 1.58 2.36
N HIS A 21 -7.77 0.50 1.92
CA HIS A 21 -7.32 0.34 0.54
C HIS A 21 -8.49 0.31 -0.45
N ASP A 22 -9.56 -0.42 -0.12
CA ASP A 22 -10.74 -0.55 -0.98
C ASP A 22 -11.47 0.79 -1.13
N GLU A 23 -11.56 1.59 -0.07
CA GLU A 23 -12.13 2.94 -0.12
C GLU A 23 -11.28 3.88 -1.00
N VAL A 24 -9.95 3.87 -0.84
CA VAL A 24 -9.05 4.65 -1.71
C VAL A 24 -9.17 4.22 -3.16
N ARG A 25 -9.25 2.91 -3.42
CA ARG A 25 -9.44 2.35 -4.76
C ARG A 25 -10.77 2.79 -5.36
N LYS A 26 -11.85 2.75 -4.59
CA LYS A 26 -13.18 3.20 -5.02
C LYS A 26 -13.13 4.66 -5.46
N ARG A 27 -12.59 5.55 -4.64
CA ARG A 27 -12.44 6.99 -4.97
C ARG A 27 -11.58 7.22 -6.22
N ALA A 28 -10.49 6.46 -6.35
CA ALA A 28 -9.63 6.53 -7.54
C ALA A 28 -10.36 6.14 -8.82
N LEU A 29 -11.23 5.12 -8.76
CA LEU A 29 -12.07 4.73 -9.90
C LEU A 29 -13.15 5.76 -10.21
N GLU A 30 -13.78 6.34 -9.19
CA GLU A 30 -14.81 7.39 -9.33
C GLU A 30 -14.26 8.67 -9.98
N GLU A 31 -13.03 9.05 -9.63
CA GLU A 31 -12.34 10.21 -10.24
C GLU A 31 -12.02 9.98 -11.73
N GLY A 32 -11.87 8.72 -12.16
CA GLY A 32 -11.65 8.34 -13.57
C GLY A 32 -10.29 8.73 -14.18
N THR A 33 -9.53 9.63 -13.55
CA THR A 33 -8.20 10.08 -14.01
C THR A 33 -7.04 9.35 -13.32
N VAL A 34 -7.32 8.59 -12.26
CA VAL A 34 -6.29 7.89 -11.49
C VAL A 34 -5.94 6.55 -12.13
N VAL A 35 -4.72 6.43 -12.62
CA VAL A 35 -4.23 5.23 -13.33
C VAL A 35 -3.64 4.13 -12.43
N GLY A 36 -3.49 4.39 -11.13
CA GLY A 36 -3.00 3.38 -10.21
C GLY A 36 -2.68 3.87 -8.80
N LEU A 37 -2.57 2.92 -7.87
CA LEU A 37 -2.16 3.13 -6.48
C LEU A 37 -0.76 2.55 -6.27
N ARG A 38 0.13 3.31 -5.62
CA ARG A 38 1.53 2.94 -5.38
C ARG A 38 1.96 3.39 -3.98
N LEU A 39 2.86 2.63 -3.38
CA LEU A 39 3.51 2.89 -2.10
C LEU A 39 4.93 2.33 -2.12
N TYR A 40 5.77 2.81 -1.20
CA TYR A 40 7.05 2.19 -0.87
C TYR A 40 6.91 1.36 0.39
N VAL A 41 7.64 0.25 0.47
CA VAL A 41 7.69 -0.63 1.62
C VAL A 41 9.12 -1.10 1.80
N ALA A 42 9.58 -1.14 3.06
CA ALA A 42 10.90 -1.64 3.39
C ALA A 42 11.03 -3.12 2.95
N SER A 43 12.19 -3.49 2.40
CA SER A 43 12.42 -4.78 1.74
C SER A 43 12.35 -5.97 2.71
N GLU A 44 12.60 -5.72 3.99
CA GLU A 44 12.49 -6.68 5.09
C GLU A 44 11.08 -6.81 5.66
N ASN A 45 10.15 -5.91 5.31
CA ASN A 45 8.78 -5.93 5.83
C ASN A 45 7.88 -6.90 5.05
N HIS A 46 8.23 -8.19 5.09
CA HIS A 46 7.51 -9.27 4.41
C HIS A 46 6.03 -9.34 4.79
N ARG A 47 5.69 -9.02 6.04
CA ARG A 47 4.31 -9.00 6.52
C ARG A 47 3.48 -7.93 5.82
N ALA A 48 4.01 -6.72 5.66
CA ALA A 48 3.30 -5.67 4.92
C ALA A 48 3.20 -6.01 3.43
N MET A 49 4.27 -6.54 2.83
CA MET A 49 4.25 -6.98 1.43
C MET A 49 3.18 -8.05 1.17
N GLU A 50 2.99 -9.01 2.07
CA GLU A 50 1.93 -10.01 1.94
C GLU A 50 0.54 -9.39 2.02
N VAL A 51 0.33 -8.42 2.91
CA VAL A 51 -0.94 -7.67 3.00
C VAL A 51 -1.23 -6.94 1.68
N TYR A 52 -0.22 -6.30 1.08
CA TYR A 52 -0.36 -5.60 -0.20
C TYR A 52 -0.71 -6.56 -1.35
N ARG A 53 -0.05 -7.72 -1.42
CA ARG A 53 -0.40 -8.78 -2.38
C ARG A 53 -1.85 -9.26 -2.22
N ARG A 54 -2.31 -9.45 -0.98
CA ARG A 54 -3.69 -9.88 -0.69
C ARG A 54 -4.77 -8.85 -1.07
N VAL A 55 -4.41 -7.58 -1.27
CA VAL A 55 -5.33 -6.55 -1.78
C VAL A 55 -5.15 -6.26 -3.27
N GLY A 56 -4.33 -7.07 -3.96
CA GLY A 56 -4.14 -6.99 -5.41
C GLY A 56 -3.01 -6.05 -5.87
N MET A 57 -2.16 -5.58 -4.96
CA MET A 57 -0.94 -4.84 -5.35
C MET A 57 0.17 -5.83 -5.73
N SER A 58 0.98 -5.46 -6.72
CA SER A 58 2.16 -6.21 -7.13
C SER A 58 3.42 -5.36 -7.00
N GLU A 59 4.55 -6.03 -6.82
CA GLU A 59 5.86 -5.38 -6.88
C GLU A 59 6.11 -4.85 -8.30
N THR A 60 6.67 -3.64 -8.39
CA THR A 60 7.01 -3.01 -9.67
C THR A 60 8.47 -3.28 -10.04
N PRO A 61 8.85 -3.25 -11.33
CA PRO A 61 10.24 -3.47 -11.75
C PRO A 61 11.19 -2.27 -11.47
N TYR A 62 10.80 -1.34 -10.59
CA TYR A 62 11.61 -0.17 -10.23
C TYR A 62 12.47 -0.46 -9.00
N ARG A 63 13.64 0.16 -8.95
CA ARG A 63 14.51 0.19 -7.75
C ARG A 63 14.45 1.57 -7.12
N LEU A 64 14.53 1.61 -5.79
CA LEU A 64 14.71 2.86 -5.04
C LEU A 64 16.21 3.13 -4.91
N PHE A 65 16.61 4.39 -5.05
CA PHE A 65 17.98 4.88 -4.85
C PHE A 65 17.94 5.94 -3.74
N GLU A 66 18.94 5.95 -2.88
CA GLU A 66 19.09 6.91 -1.78
C GLU A 66 20.55 7.34 -1.66
N GLU A 67 20.77 8.57 -1.18
CA GLU A 67 22.07 9.09 -0.77
C GLU A 67 21.94 9.49 0.70
N GLU A 68 22.77 8.90 1.56
CA GLU A 68 22.90 9.27 2.97
C GLU A 68 24.02 10.31 3.08
N LEU A 69 23.74 11.47 3.68
CA LEU A 69 24.69 12.58 3.86
C LEU A 69 25.33 12.56 5.25
#